data_AF-A0A519KN89-F1
#
_entry.id   AF-A0A519KN89-F1
#
_cell.length_a   1.000
_cell.length_b   1.000
_cell.length_c   1.000
_cell.angle_alpha   90.00
_cell.angle_beta   90.00
_cell.angle_gamma   90.00
#
_symmetry.space_group_name_H-M   'P 1'
#
loop_
_entity.id
_entity.type
_entity.pdbx_description
1 polymer ?
#
loop_
_entity_poly.entity_id
_entity_poly.type
_entity_poly.pdbx_seq_one_letter_code
_entity_poly.pdbx_strand_id
1 'polypeptide(L)'
;MRSTGIILLAAGNSTRLGAPKQLLIYQGKTLLERIVDTSIQVFDKGKIVIVLGANHAKIASHIKDKNIQIVINEDWESGMASSLQAGLKSLLNSFPDMERCVISVCDQPYLSKSEQ
;
A
#
# COMPACT_ATOMS: atom_id res chain seq x y z
N MET A 1 8.29 16.93 -1.88
CA MET A 1 8.67 16.37 -0.56
C MET A 1 9.81 15.37 -0.77
N ARG A 2 11.08 15.81 -0.85
CA ARG A 2 12.16 14.92 -1.33
C ARG A 2 12.49 13.76 -0.39
N SER A 3 12.26 13.88 0.92
CA SER A 3 12.61 12.88 1.96
C SER A 3 11.40 12.21 2.64
N THR A 4 10.24 12.17 1.98
CA THR A 4 9.04 11.50 2.50
C THR A 4 8.60 10.36 1.59
N GLY A 5 8.33 9.19 2.17
CA GLY A 5 7.71 8.04 1.50
C GLY A 5 6.36 7.66 2.10
N ILE A 6 5.69 6.70 1.49
CA ILE A 6 4.42 6.17 1.97
C ILE A 6 4.40 4.64 1.95
N ILE A 7 3.85 4.06 3.01
CA ILE A 7 3.56 2.63 3.12
C ILE A 7 2.04 2.43 3.07
N LEU A 8 1.58 1.66 2.09
CA LEU A 8 0.21 1.24 1.92
C LEU A 8 0.03 -0.18 2.47
N LEU A 9 -0.61 -0.30 3.63
CA LEU A 9 -0.85 -1.57 4.29
C LEU A 9 -2.10 -2.23 3.69
N ALA A 10 -1.88 -3.35 2.99
CA ALA A 10 -2.90 -4.09 2.26
C ALA A 10 -2.75 -5.61 2.44
N ALA A 11 -2.15 -6.08 3.54
CA ALA A 11 -1.79 -7.48 3.74
C ALA A 11 -2.88 -8.39 4.35
N GLY A 12 -3.96 -7.80 4.90
CA GLY A 12 -4.98 -8.56 5.64
C GLY A 12 -5.92 -9.41 4.77
N ASN A 13 -6.39 -10.53 5.32
CA ASN A 13 -7.23 -11.53 4.63
C ASN A 13 -8.71 -11.17 4.42
N SER A 14 -9.21 -10.11 5.07
CA SER A 14 -10.60 -9.64 4.93
C SER A 14 -11.67 -10.70 5.29
N THR A 15 -11.44 -11.56 6.29
CA THR A 15 -12.33 -12.68 6.68
C THR A 15 -13.81 -12.34 6.76
N ARG A 16 -14.16 -11.21 7.39
CA ARG A 16 -15.57 -10.77 7.53
C ARG A 16 -16.29 -10.48 6.22
N LEU A 17 -15.55 -10.08 5.18
CA LEU A 17 -16.10 -9.71 3.86
C LEU A 17 -16.20 -10.90 2.91
N GLY A 18 -15.56 -12.04 3.22
CA GLY A 18 -15.52 -13.22 2.35
C GLY A 18 -14.72 -13.06 1.06
N ALA A 19 -14.19 -11.87 0.78
CA ALA A 19 -13.36 -11.55 -0.38
C ALA A 19 -12.26 -10.53 0.00
N PRO A 20 -11.13 -10.47 -0.74
CA PRO A 20 -10.07 -9.51 -0.47
C PRO A 20 -10.58 -8.08 -0.62
N LYS A 21 -10.65 -7.32 0.49
CA LYS A 21 -11.19 -5.95 0.50
C LYS A 21 -10.46 -5.02 -0.47
N GLN A 22 -9.16 -5.27 -0.67
CA GLN A 22 -8.28 -4.58 -1.61
C GLN A 22 -8.87 -4.52 -3.02
N LEU A 23 -9.61 -5.56 -3.42
CA LEU A 23 -10.19 -5.73 -4.74
C LEU A 23 -11.68 -5.35 -4.82
N LEU A 24 -12.28 -4.85 -3.72
CA LEU A 24 -13.65 -4.37 -3.77
C LEU A 24 -13.75 -3.13 -4.65
N ILE A 25 -14.75 -3.12 -5.54
CA ILE A 25 -14.98 -2.02 -6.47
C ILE A 25 -15.78 -0.92 -5.78
N TYR A 26 -15.24 0.29 -5.80
CA TYR A 26 -15.92 1.50 -5.36
C TYR A 26 -15.77 2.59 -6.44
N GLN A 27 -16.91 3.07 -6.97
CA GLN A 27 -16.95 4.05 -8.05
C GLN A 27 -16.06 3.67 -9.25
N GLY A 28 -16.14 2.41 -9.69
CA GLY A 28 -15.47 1.92 -10.90
C GLY A 28 -13.99 1.54 -10.76
N LYS A 29 -13.39 1.67 -9.56
CA LYS A 29 -12.01 1.24 -9.28
C LYS A 29 -11.96 0.38 -8.02
N THR A 30 -10.99 -0.51 -7.91
CA THR A 30 -10.73 -1.24 -6.67
C THR A 30 -10.28 -0.29 -5.57
N LEU A 31 -10.53 -0.63 -4.30
CA LEU A 31 -10.05 0.15 -3.16
C LEU A 31 -8.53 0.36 -3.21
N LEU A 32 -7.78 -0.67 -3.61
CA LEU A 32 -6.34 -0.59 -3.78
C LEU A 32 -5.92 0.34 -4.92
N GLU A 33 -6.56 0.25 -6.10
CA GLU A 33 -6.26 1.17 -7.21
C GLU A 33 -6.49 2.62 -6.81
N ARG A 34 -7.57 2.92 -6.07
CA ARG A 34 -7.86 4.30 -5.63
C ARG A 34 -6.76 4.86 -4.74
N ILE A 35 -6.33 4.12 -3.73
CA ILE A 35 -5.29 4.61 -2.82
C ILE A 35 -3.93 4.73 -3.54
N VAL A 36 -3.64 3.84 -4.49
CA VAL A 36 -2.45 3.92 -5.34
C VAL A 36 -2.50 5.17 -6.21
N ASP A 37 -3.63 5.43 -6.87
CA ASP A 37 -3.86 6.60 -7.71
C ASP A 37 -3.74 7.92 -6.93
N THR A 38 -4.22 7.96 -5.69
CA THR A 38 -4.01 9.13 -4.80
C THR A 38 -2.53 9.25 -4.44
N SER A 39 -1.86 8.15 -4.12
CA SER A 39 -0.47 8.16 -3.67
C SER A 39 0.50 8.63 -4.77
N ILE A 40 0.31 8.20 -6.02
CA ILE A 40 1.17 8.62 -7.15
C ILE A 40 1.03 10.10 -7.51
N GLN A 41 -0.03 10.78 -7.05
CA GLN A 41 -0.20 12.23 -7.22
C GLN A 41 0.61 13.05 -6.21
N VAL A 42 1.05 12.42 -5.11
CA VAL A 42 1.68 13.10 -3.97
C VAL A 42 3.14 12.67 -3.78
N PHE A 43 3.45 11.40 -4.07
CA PHE A 43 4.76 10.79 -3.83
C PHE A 43 5.42 10.32 -5.12
N ASP A 44 6.76 10.33 -5.13
CA ASP A 44 7.54 9.68 -6.19
C ASP A 44 7.22 8.17 -6.18
N LYS A 45 6.97 7.57 -7.35
CA LYS A 45 6.52 6.17 -7.47
C LYS A 45 7.42 5.17 -6.72
N GLY A 46 8.74 5.37 -6.81
CA GLY A 46 9.71 4.51 -6.11
C GLY A 46 9.64 4.59 -4.58
N LYS A 47 9.04 5.65 -4.02
CA LYS A 47 8.87 5.84 -2.56
C LYS A 47 7.50 5.40 -2.05
N ILE A 48 6.70 4.76 -2.90
CA ILE A 48 5.43 4.13 -2.55
C ILE A 48 5.70 2.63 -2.35
N VAL A 49 5.41 2.14 -1.15
CA VAL A 49 5.55 0.72 -0.80
C VAL A 49 4.18 0.14 -0.50
N ILE A 50 3.75 -0.85 -1.29
CA ILE A 50 2.53 -1.60 -1.04
C ILE A 50 2.91 -2.89 -0.33
N VAL A 51 2.39 -3.10 0.87
CA VAL A 51 2.60 -4.33 1.62
C VAL A 51 1.40 -5.24 1.44
N LEU A 52 1.63 -6.41 0.83
CA LEU A 52 0.66 -7.47 0.61
C LEU A 52 0.95 -8.66 1.54
N GLY A 53 -0.02 -9.54 1.69
CA GLY A 53 0.06 -10.75 2.50
C GLY A 53 -0.92 -11.77 1.97
N ALA A 54 -2.03 -11.96 2.67
CA ALA A 54 -3.12 -12.81 2.20
C ALA A 54 -3.55 -12.45 0.76
N ASN A 55 -3.68 -13.46 -0.09
CA ASN A 55 -4.06 -13.31 -1.50
C ASN A 55 -3.12 -12.44 -2.34
N HIS A 56 -1.84 -12.27 -1.95
CA HIS A 56 -0.91 -11.36 -2.61
C HIS A 56 -0.82 -11.55 -4.13
N ALA A 57 -0.79 -12.79 -4.64
CA ALA A 57 -0.69 -13.05 -6.08
C ALA A 57 -1.89 -12.46 -6.85
N LYS A 58 -3.09 -12.67 -6.32
CA LYS A 58 -4.33 -12.12 -6.90
C LYS A 58 -4.38 -10.60 -6.79
N ILE A 59 -3.92 -10.04 -5.67
CA ILE A 59 -3.93 -8.57 -5.48
C ILE A 59 -2.89 -7.90 -6.37
N ALA A 60 -1.67 -8.44 -6.42
CA ALA A 60 -0.56 -7.92 -7.21
C ALA A 60 -0.88 -7.87 -8.71
N SER A 61 -1.64 -8.84 -9.23
CA SER A 61 -2.04 -8.84 -10.65
C SER A 61 -2.93 -7.66 -11.06
N HIS A 62 -3.51 -6.93 -10.09
CA HIS A 62 -4.31 -5.73 -10.34
C HIS A 62 -3.49 -4.44 -10.29
N ILE A 63 -2.26 -4.49 -9.76
CA ILE A 63 -1.37 -3.33 -9.72
C ILE A 63 -0.63 -3.26 -11.05
N LYS A 64 -1.04 -2.31 -11.91
CA LYS A 64 -0.48 -2.15 -13.27
C LYS A 64 0.83 -1.37 -13.30
N ASP A 65 1.08 -0.53 -12.30
CA ASP A 65 2.26 0.33 -12.26
C ASP A 65 3.49 -0.44 -11.77
N LYS A 66 4.42 -0.70 -12.70
CA LYS A 66 5.66 -1.46 -12.42
C LYS A 66 6.70 -0.67 -11.64
N ASN A 67 6.52 0.63 -11.45
CA ASN A 67 7.47 1.49 -10.73
C ASN A 67 7.15 1.64 -9.24
N ILE A 68 6.10 0.95 -8.75
CA ILE A 68 5.72 0.92 -7.35
C ILE A 68 6.29 -0.33 -6.70
N GLN A 69 6.89 -0.18 -5.52
CA GLN A 69 7.47 -1.28 -4.79
C GLN A 69 6.38 -2.11 -4.11
N ILE A 70 6.35 -3.42 -4.38
CA ILE A 70 5.45 -4.36 -3.72
C ILE A 70 6.28 -5.26 -2.80
N VAL A 71 5.86 -5.34 -1.55
CA VAL A 71 6.46 -6.21 -0.53
C VAL A 71 5.46 -7.28 -0.15
N ILE A 72 5.90 -8.54 -0.17
CA ILE A 72 5.11 -9.66 0.33
C ILE A 72 5.54 -9.92 1.77
N ASN A 73 4.62 -9.72 2.71
CA ASN A 73 4.80 -10.10 4.11
C ASN A 73 4.19 -11.48 4.33
N GLU A 74 5.03 -12.50 4.42
CA GLU A 74 4.60 -13.87 4.72
C GLU A 74 4.04 -13.98 6.14
N ASP A 75 4.56 -13.17 7.08
CA ASP A 75 4.14 -13.12 8.49
C ASP A 75 2.95 -12.18 8.75
N TRP A 76 2.10 -11.93 7.75
CA TRP A 76 0.97 -11.00 7.88
C TRP A 76 -0.03 -11.42 8.98
N GLU A 77 -0.11 -12.72 9.28
CA GLU A 77 -0.97 -13.28 10.34
C GLU A 77 -0.55 -12.83 11.75
N SER A 78 0.71 -12.45 11.95
CA SER A 78 1.19 -11.92 13.23
C SER A 78 0.68 -10.49 13.51
N GLY A 79 -0.07 -9.91 12.57
CA GLY A 79 -0.77 -8.64 12.73
C GLY A 79 -0.18 -7.49 11.91
N MET A 80 -0.80 -6.31 12.05
CA MET A 80 -0.44 -5.12 11.26
C MET A 80 1.02 -4.67 11.51
N ALA A 81 1.57 -4.93 12.69
CA ALA A 81 2.93 -4.54 13.05
C ALA A 81 4.00 -5.21 12.17
N SER A 82 3.86 -6.50 11.83
CA SER A 82 4.82 -7.17 10.92
C SER A 82 4.75 -6.57 9.51
N SER A 83 3.55 -6.19 9.07
CA SER A 83 3.36 -5.54 7.76
C SER A 83 4.01 -4.16 7.73
N LEU A 84 3.88 -3.40 8.82
CA LEU A 84 4.56 -2.11 8.95
C LEU A 84 6.09 -2.28 8.96
N GLN A 85 6.60 -3.26 9.71
CA GLN A 85 8.03 -3.57 9.76
C GLN A 85 8.58 -3.95 8.37
N ALA A 86 7.88 -4.82 7.65
CA ALA A 86 8.24 -5.22 6.29
C ALA A 86 8.27 -4.01 5.33
N GLY A 87 7.24 -3.15 5.40
CA GLY A 87 7.17 -1.93 4.60
C GLY A 87 8.31 -0.96 4.91
N LEU A 88 8.58 -0.69 6.19
CA LEU A 88 9.65 0.21 6.62
C LEU A 88 11.03 -0.30 6.22
N LYS A 89 11.30 -1.59 6.43
CA LYS A 89 12.56 -2.22 6.01
C LYS A 89 12.79 -2.04 4.52
N SER A 90 11.75 -2.29 3.70
CA SER A 90 11.85 -2.14 2.26
C SER A 90 12.02 -0.68 1.82
N LEU A 91 11.38 0.26 2.51
CA LEU A 91 11.53 1.69 2.23
C LEU A 91 12.95 2.19 2.55
N LEU A 92 13.47 1.85 3.72
CA LEU A 92 14.79 2.26 4.19
C LEU A 92 15.93 1.57 3.42
N ASN A 93 15.74 0.33 2.97
CA ASN A 93 16.72 -0.32 2.11
C ASN A 93 16.90 0.40 0.77
N SER A 94 15.79 0.88 0.18
CA SER A 94 15.82 1.62 -1.09
C SER A 94 16.21 3.09 -0.92
N PHE A 95 15.90 3.68 0.24
CA PHE A 95 16.16 5.09 0.56
C PHE A 95 16.65 5.23 2.01
N PRO A 96 17.96 5.02 2.28
CA PRO A 96 18.51 5.09 3.64
C PRO A 96 18.34 6.46 4.31
N ASP A 97 18.31 7.54 3.53
CA ASP A 97 18.17 8.93 4.01
C ASP A 97 16.70 9.37 4.16
N MET A 98 15.75 8.43 4.22
CA MET A 98 14.32 8.74 4.38
C MET A 98 14.06 9.33 5.78
N GLU A 99 13.53 10.56 5.84
CA GLU A 99 13.27 11.27 7.10
C GLU A 99 11.84 11.06 7.62
N ARG A 100 10.89 10.84 6.71
CA ARG A 100 9.46 10.81 7.01
C ARG A 100 8.78 9.66 6.30
N CYS A 101 7.82 9.04 6.98
CA CYS A 101 6.98 8.00 6.40
C CYS A 101 5.52 8.30 6.72
N VAL A 102 4.68 8.32 5.69
CA VAL A 102 3.22 8.26 5.85
C VAL A 102 2.80 6.80 5.86
N ILE A 103 1.85 6.44 6.71
CA ILE A 103 1.27 5.10 6.76
C ILE A 103 -0.21 5.26 6.42
N SER A 104 -0.68 4.49 5.44
CA SER A 104 -2.10 4.44 5.07
C SER A 104 -2.54 2.99 4.92
N VAL A 105 -3.83 2.76 5.11
CA VAL A 105 -4.51 1.49 4.84
C VAL A 105 -5.26 1.58 3.51
N CYS A 106 -5.55 0.43 2.89
CA CYS A 106 -6.21 0.39 1.59
C CYS A 106 -7.72 0.66 1.61
N ASP A 107 -8.36 0.74 2.78
CA ASP A 107 -9.81 0.81 2.96
C ASP A 107 -10.33 2.20 3.35
N GLN A 108 -9.56 3.26 3.03
CA GLN A 108 -9.96 4.66 3.19
C GLN A 108 -10.31 5.29 1.82
N PRO A 109 -11.50 5.02 1.24
CA PRO A 109 -11.86 5.43 -0.12
C PRO A 109 -11.98 6.94 -0.33
N TYR A 110 -12.06 7.71 0.76
CA TYR A 110 -12.17 9.16 0.76
C TYR A 110 -10.83 9.88 0.95
N LEU A 111 -9.72 9.14 1.11
CA LEU A 111 -8.40 9.78 1.18
C LEU A 111 -8.07 10.41 -0.17
N SER A 112 -7.87 11.73 -0.17
CA SER A 112 -7.52 12.52 -1.34
C SER A 112 -6.25 13.33 -1.07
N LYS A 113 -5.63 13.82 -2.15
CA LYS A 113 -4.74 14.97 -2.03
C LYS A 113 -5.55 16.19 -1.59
N SER A 114 -4.95 17.10 -0.83
CA SER A 114 -5.57 18.40 -0.57
C SER A 114 -5.72 19.16 -1.89
N GLU A 115 -6.88 19.76 -2.12
CA GLU A 115 -7.03 20.83 -3.10
C GLU A 115 -6.29 22.06 -2.54
N GLN A 116 -5.34 22.61 -3.30
CA GLN A 116 -4.82 23.94 -3.03
C GLN A 116 -5.72 24.96 -3.69
#